data_AF-A0A952EVL3-F1
#
_entry.id   AF-A0A952EVL3-F1
#
_cell.length_a   1.000
_cell.length_b   1.000
_cell.length_c   1.000
_cell.angle_alpha   90.00
_cell.angle_beta   90.00
_cell.angle_gamma   90.00
#
_symmetry.space_group_name_H-M   'P 1'
#
loop_
_entity.id
_entity.type
_entity.pdbx_description
1 polymer ?
#
loop_
_entity_poly.entity_id
_entity_poly.type
_entity_poly.pdbx_seq_one_letter_code
_entity_poly.pdbx_strand_id
1 'polypeptide(L)'
;MAVVDDLGHSGMDIPPPSEDFGRQPPQDAAAEQAVLGGMLLSKDAIADVLERLRPGDFYRPAHQNVYDAILDLYGRGEPADAVTVAAELDRRSLLRRIGGAPYLHTLISTVPTAANAGFYAGIVAEKALLRRLVEAGTRVVQYGYAGAEGADVSEIVDRAQAEIYDVTEGRSTSEDFVPLEDLLQPTMDEIDAIASNGGLARGVPTGFVELDEVTNGLHPGQMIIIAARPGVGKALKLDTPLPTPTGWTTMGDVAVGDRLLGADGEPTRVVAATDVLLGRPCY
;
A
#
# COMPACT_ATOMS: atom_id res chain seq x y z
N MET A 1 40.89 57.83 32.37
CA MET A 1 41.15 56.61 31.57
C MET A 1 40.03 55.63 31.89
N ALA A 2 38.92 55.73 31.17
CA ALA A 2 37.79 54.82 31.29
C ALA A 2 37.49 54.36 29.87
N VAL A 3 37.70 53.07 29.64
CA VAL A 3 37.53 52.38 28.37
C VAL A 3 36.03 52.21 28.15
N VAL A 4 35.55 52.70 27.02
CA VAL A 4 34.19 52.50 26.53
C VAL A 4 34.16 51.13 25.87
N ASP A 5 33.35 50.21 26.40
CA ASP A 5 33.08 48.91 25.78
C ASP A 5 32.10 49.11 24.63
N ASP A 6 32.58 48.85 23.42
CA ASP A 6 31.88 48.95 22.15
C ASP A 6 31.51 47.52 21.70
N LEU A 7 30.30 47.08 22.07
CA LEU A 7 29.69 45.85 21.54
C LEU A 7 28.29 46.19 21.00
N GLY A 8 28.28 47.02 19.96
CA GLY A 8 27.13 47.20 19.09
C GLY A 8 26.72 45.86 18.47
N HIS A 9 25.54 45.38 18.84
CA HIS A 9 24.91 44.23 18.22
C HIS A 9 24.71 44.51 16.72
N SER A 10 25.33 43.70 15.86
CA SER A 10 25.02 43.67 14.44
C SER A 10 23.60 43.12 14.29
N GLY A 11 22.62 44.02 14.31
CA GLY A 11 21.27 43.71 13.84
C GLY A 11 21.38 43.19 12.42
N MET A 12 21.08 41.91 12.23
CA MET A 12 20.72 41.43 10.89
C MET A 12 19.46 42.19 10.52
N ASP A 13 19.60 43.22 9.69
CA ASP A 13 18.51 43.78 8.91
C ASP A 13 18.03 42.69 7.96
N ILE A 14 17.24 41.75 8.48
CA ILE A 14 16.38 40.91 7.67
C ILE A 14 15.29 41.87 7.19
N PRO A 15 15.27 42.26 5.90
CA PRO A 15 14.18 43.09 5.42
C PRO A 15 12.86 42.36 5.70
N PRO A 16 11.78 43.06 6.10
CA PRO A 16 10.49 42.42 6.30
C PRO A 16 10.15 41.62 5.04
N PRO A 17 9.57 40.41 5.16
CA PRO A 17 9.26 39.59 4.00
C PRO A 17 8.45 40.43 3.02
N SER A 18 9.04 40.76 1.88
CA SER A 18 8.34 41.45 0.82
C SER A 18 7.14 40.59 0.44
N GLU A 19 5.94 41.17 0.48
CA GLU A 19 4.70 40.53 0.03
C GLU A 19 4.82 40.19 -1.46
N ASP A 20 5.44 39.05 -1.75
CA ASP A 20 5.54 38.49 -3.09
C ASP A 20 4.25 37.71 -3.34
N PHE A 21 3.18 38.44 -3.68
CA PHE A 21 1.88 37.91 -4.13
C PHE A 21 1.97 36.99 -5.38
N GLY A 22 3.19 36.68 -5.86
CA GLY A 22 3.47 35.86 -7.04
C GLY A 22 3.99 34.44 -6.76
N ARG A 23 4.17 34.00 -5.51
CA ARG A 23 4.61 32.62 -5.24
C ARG A 23 3.48 31.63 -5.47
N GLN A 24 3.58 30.89 -6.58
CA GLN A 24 2.68 29.79 -6.86
C GLN A 24 2.81 28.72 -5.75
N PRO A 25 1.69 28.22 -5.19
CA PRO A 25 1.75 27.17 -4.17
C PRO A 25 2.53 25.95 -4.66
N PRO A 26 3.24 25.24 -3.77
CA PRO A 26 3.98 24.03 -4.13
C PRO A 26 3.07 23.00 -4.83
N GLN A 27 3.48 22.62 -6.04
CA GLN A 27 2.78 21.66 -6.89
C GLN A 27 3.75 21.00 -7.86
N ASP A 28 3.35 19.85 -8.40
CA ASP A 28 4.01 19.23 -9.54
C ASP A 28 2.93 18.62 -10.46
N ALA A 29 2.54 19.38 -11.47
CA ALA A 29 1.48 18.95 -12.38
C ALA A 29 1.87 17.72 -13.21
N ALA A 30 3.15 17.52 -13.51
CA ALA A 30 3.61 16.37 -14.28
C ALA A 30 3.54 15.10 -13.42
N ALA A 31 3.93 15.19 -12.14
CA ALA A 31 3.78 14.09 -11.20
C ALA A 31 2.30 13.74 -10.99
N GLU A 32 1.41 14.73 -10.82
CA GLU A 32 -0.03 14.45 -10.70
C GLU A 32 -0.60 13.73 -11.93
N GLN A 33 -0.20 14.15 -13.14
CA GLN A 33 -0.61 13.48 -14.37
C GLN A 33 -0.08 12.05 -14.47
N ALA A 34 1.17 11.83 -14.06
CA ALA A 34 1.81 10.52 -14.06
C ALA A 34 1.13 9.54 -13.07
N VAL A 35 0.74 10.03 -11.88
CA VAL A 35 -0.02 9.24 -10.90
C VAL A 35 -1.34 8.79 -11.48
N LEU A 36 -2.16 9.72 -11.98
CA LEU A 36 -3.48 9.39 -12.54
C LEU A 36 -3.36 8.51 -13.77
N GLY A 37 -2.38 8.76 -14.64
CA GLY A 37 -2.09 7.91 -15.80
C GLY A 37 -1.72 6.48 -15.40
N GLY A 38 -0.90 6.32 -14.36
CA GLY A 38 -0.53 5.01 -13.82
C GLY A 38 -1.72 4.25 -13.22
N MET A 39 -2.58 4.94 -12.48
CA MET A 39 -3.80 4.38 -11.91
C MET A 39 -4.79 3.91 -12.98
N LEU A 40 -4.91 4.63 -14.09
CA LEU A 40 -5.76 4.24 -15.23
C LEU A 40 -5.22 3.04 -16.02
N LEU A 41 -3.93 2.69 -15.85
CA LEU A 41 -3.27 1.59 -16.56
C LEU A 41 -3.30 0.27 -15.78
N SER A 42 -3.20 0.31 -14.44
CA SER A 42 -3.10 -0.90 -13.62
C SER A 42 -3.84 -0.74 -12.31
N LYS A 43 -4.55 -1.81 -11.92
CA LYS A 43 -5.20 -1.93 -10.62
C LYS A 43 -4.20 -1.91 -9.45
N ASP A 44 -3.02 -2.52 -9.64
CA ASP A 44 -1.98 -2.57 -8.61
C ASP A 44 -1.44 -1.16 -8.30
N ALA A 45 -1.32 -0.32 -9.35
CA ALA A 45 -0.92 1.07 -9.20
C ALA A 45 -1.95 1.90 -8.40
N ILE A 46 -3.24 1.53 -8.43
CA ILE A 46 -4.27 2.17 -7.60
C ILE A 46 -4.00 1.87 -6.13
N ALA A 47 -3.69 0.62 -5.78
CA ALA A 47 -3.40 0.22 -4.40
C ALA A 47 -2.17 0.96 -3.85
N ASP A 48 -1.06 0.99 -4.60
CA ASP A 48 0.18 1.67 -4.18
C ASP A 48 0.00 3.19 -3.96
N VAL A 49 -0.89 3.81 -4.74
CA VAL A 49 -1.16 5.25 -4.65
C VAL A 49 -2.14 5.56 -3.53
N LEU A 50 -3.14 4.69 -3.29
CA LEU A 50 -4.13 4.85 -2.24
C LEU A 50 -3.50 4.94 -0.84
N GLU A 51 -2.44 4.19 -0.58
CA GLU A 51 -1.69 4.24 0.68
C GLU A 51 -0.98 5.59 0.91
N ARG A 52 -0.76 6.38 -0.14
CA ARG A 52 0.11 7.57 -0.10
C ARG A 52 -0.61 8.89 -0.27
N LEU A 53 -1.74 8.89 -0.98
CA LEU A 53 -2.44 10.10 -1.38
C LEU A 53 -3.89 10.09 -0.95
N ARG A 54 -4.39 11.27 -0.60
CA ARG A 54 -5.81 11.56 -0.43
C ARG A 54 -6.28 12.46 -1.59
N PRO A 55 -7.60 12.53 -1.87
CA PRO A 55 -8.11 13.39 -2.93
C PRO A 55 -7.65 14.85 -2.81
N GLY A 56 -7.62 15.41 -1.59
CA GLY A 56 -7.17 16.78 -1.33
C GLY A 56 -5.68 17.06 -1.55
N ASP A 57 -4.85 16.02 -1.78
CA ASP A 57 -3.41 16.20 -2.01
C ASP A 57 -3.11 16.69 -3.44
N PHE A 58 -4.00 16.49 -4.41
CA PHE A 58 -3.83 17.06 -5.74
C PHE A 58 -4.06 18.56 -5.72
N TYR A 59 -3.19 19.33 -6.36
CA TYR A 59 -3.34 20.78 -6.47
C TYR A 59 -4.46 21.16 -7.44
N ARG A 60 -4.62 20.43 -8.55
CA ARG A 60 -5.64 20.73 -9.55
C ARG A 60 -6.98 20.08 -9.17
N PRO A 61 -8.08 20.86 -9.03
CA PRO A 61 -9.40 20.29 -8.77
C PRO A 61 -9.84 19.28 -9.84
N ALA A 62 -9.41 19.45 -11.09
CA ALA A 62 -9.65 18.47 -12.15
C ALA A 62 -9.06 17.09 -11.81
N HIS A 63 -7.84 17.06 -11.27
CA HIS A 63 -7.16 15.82 -10.88
C HIS A 63 -7.79 15.19 -9.63
N GLN A 64 -8.23 16.01 -8.67
CA GLN A 64 -9.01 15.54 -7.51
C GLN A 64 -10.26 14.76 -7.96
N ASN A 65 -11.04 15.33 -8.88
CA ASN A 65 -12.25 14.68 -9.39
C ASN A 65 -11.95 13.35 -10.12
N VAL A 66 -10.86 13.30 -10.89
CA VAL A 66 -10.44 12.06 -11.57
C VAL A 66 -10.05 11.00 -10.54
N TYR A 67 -9.25 11.37 -9.55
CA TYR A 67 -8.84 10.49 -8.46
C TYR A 67 -10.05 9.92 -7.69
N ASP A 68 -11.00 10.77 -7.31
CA ASP A 68 -12.24 10.36 -6.63
C ASP A 68 -13.08 9.38 -7.47
N ALA A 69 -13.15 9.59 -8.78
CA ALA A 69 -13.86 8.68 -9.67
C ALA A 69 -13.16 7.31 -9.79
N ILE A 70 -11.82 7.30 -9.82
CA ILE A 70 -11.03 6.06 -9.81
C ILE A 70 -11.24 5.30 -8.51
N LEU A 71 -11.18 5.98 -7.35
CA LEU A 71 -11.37 5.35 -6.05
C LEU A 71 -12.77 4.75 -5.88
N ASP A 72 -13.81 5.45 -6.35
CA ASP A 72 -15.19 4.96 -6.25
C ASP A 72 -15.43 3.72 -7.13
N LEU A 73 -14.85 3.68 -8.33
CA LEU A 73 -14.90 2.48 -9.18
C LEU A 73 -14.12 1.32 -8.53
N TYR A 74 -12.92 1.61 -8.02
CA TYR A 74 -12.09 0.63 -7.33
C TYR A 74 -12.78 0.04 -6.10
N GLY A 75 -13.44 0.87 -5.29
CA GLY A 75 -14.19 0.45 -4.10
C GLY A 75 -15.42 -0.41 -4.42
N ARG A 76 -16.02 -0.23 -5.61
CA ARG A 76 -17.09 -1.10 -6.13
C ARG A 76 -16.58 -2.38 -6.79
N GLY A 77 -15.26 -2.56 -6.90
CA GLY A 77 -14.64 -3.66 -7.63
C GLY A 77 -14.77 -3.55 -9.15
N GLU A 78 -15.15 -2.38 -9.67
CA GLU A 78 -15.20 -2.09 -11.10
C GLU A 78 -13.81 -1.71 -11.63
N PRO A 79 -13.44 -2.09 -12.86
CA PRO A 79 -12.17 -1.66 -13.45
C PRO A 79 -12.19 -0.14 -13.67
N ALA A 80 -11.13 0.56 -13.24
CA ALA A 80 -10.99 2.01 -13.39
C ALA A 80 -10.08 2.34 -14.59
N ASP A 81 -10.58 2.13 -15.80
CA ASP A 81 -9.91 2.52 -17.05
C ASP A 81 -10.45 3.87 -17.58
N ALA A 82 -9.86 4.39 -18.66
CA ALA A 82 -10.29 5.68 -19.22
C ALA A 82 -11.77 5.71 -19.65
N VAL A 83 -12.36 4.58 -20.02
CA VAL A 83 -13.75 4.50 -20.48
C VAL A 83 -14.70 4.50 -19.29
N THR A 84 -14.44 3.66 -18.28
CA THR A 84 -15.27 3.59 -17.08
C THR A 84 -15.18 4.85 -16.24
N VAL A 85 -13.97 5.43 -16.11
CA VAL A 85 -13.77 6.71 -15.43
C VAL A 85 -14.45 7.86 -16.18
N ALA A 86 -14.41 7.87 -17.52
CA ALA A 86 -15.15 8.87 -18.30
C ALA A 86 -16.67 8.78 -18.05
N ALA A 87 -17.22 7.55 -18.06
CA ALA A 87 -18.64 7.33 -17.80
C ALA A 87 -19.03 7.73 -16.37
N GLU A 88 -18.19 7.45 -15.37
CA GLU A 88 -18.41 7.88 -13.99
C GLU A 88 -18.38 9.41 -13.85
N LEU A 89 -17.40 10.07 -14.45
CA LEU A 89 -17.31 11.53 -14.44
C LEU A 89 -18.45 12.21 -15.21
N ASP A 90 -18.99 11.58 -16.24
CA ASP A 90 -20.15 12.09 -16.97
C ASP A 90 -21.44 11.96 -16.14
N ARG A 91 -21.64 10.81 -15.47
CA ARG A 91 -22.74 10.63 -14.50
C ARG A 91 -22.73 11.70 -13.42
N ARG A 92 -21.54 12.10 -12.95
CA ARG A 92 -21.36 13.18 -11.95
C ARG A 92 -21.42 14.59 -12.54
N SER A 93 -21.59 14.75 -13.85
CA SER A 93 -21.52 16.05 -14.54
C SER A 93 -20.19 16.79 -14.37
N LEU A 94 -19.10 16.06 -14.14
CA LEU A 94 -17.74 16.58 -13.94
C LEU A 94 -16.83 16.41 -15.17
N LEU A 95 -17.21 15.57 -16.14
CA LEU A 95 -16.38 15.24 -17.31
C LEU A 95 -15.90 16.48 -18.09
N ARG A 96 -16.77 17.49 -18.26
CA ARG A 96 -16.37 18.74 -18.94
C ARG A 96 -15.36 19.56 -18.13
N ARG A 97 -15.42 19.49 -16.79
CA ARG A 97 -14.52 20.26 -15.90
C ARG A 97 -13.08 19.75 -15.94
N ILE A 98 -12.89 18.48 -16.29
CA ILE A 98 -11.55 17.89 -16.42
C ILE A 98 -10.93 18.04 -17.82
N GLY A 99 -11.65 18.62 -18.78
CA GLY A 99 -11.22 18.72 -20.19
C GLY A 99 -11.79 17.65 -21.13
N GLY A 100 -12.74 16.83 -20.65
CA GLY A 100 -13.42 15.80 -21.43
C GLY A 100 -12.69 14.46 -21.46
N ALA A 101 -13.33 13.46 -22.09
CA ALA A 101 -12.78 12.12 -22.24
C ALA A 101 -11.36 12.06 -22.87
N PRO A 102 -11.00 12.91 -23.86
CA PRO A 102 -9.64 12.91 -24.41
C PRO A 102 -8.54 13.18 -23.37
N TYR A 103 -8.85 13.93 -22.31
CA TYR A 103 -7.87 14.23 -21.28
C TYR A 103 -7.39 12.98 -20.54
N LEU A 104 -8.26 12.01 -20.30
CA LEU A 104 -7.90 10.74 -19.66
C LEU A 104 -6.88 9.95 -20.49
N HIS A 105 -7.01 9.97 -21.82
CA HIS A 105 -6.02 9.37 -22.72
C HIS A 105 -4.69 10.13 -22.71
N THR A 106 -4.71 11.46 -22.53
CA THR A 106 -3.50 12.25 -22.32
C THR A 106 -2.79 11.83 -21.03
N LEU A 107 -3.52 11.63 -19.92
CA LEU A 107 -2.94 11.16 -18.65
C LEU A 107 -2.21 9.82 -18.83
N ILE A 108 -2.86 8.85 -19.48
CA ILE A 108 -2.25 7.55 -19.80
C ILE A 108 -0.98 7.72 -20.64
N SER A 109 -1.02 8.60 -21.65
CA SER A 109 0.13 8.83 -22.54
C SER A 109 1.31 9.53 -21.87
N THR A 110 1.09 10.14 -20.70
CA THR A 110 2.12 10.91 -19.98
C THR A 110 3.02 9.99 -19.14
N VAL A 111 2.53 8.81 -18.75
CA VAL A 111 3.30 7.88 -17.91
C VAL A 111 3.96 6.78 -18.77
N PRO A 112 5.27 6.54 -18.62
CA PRO A 112 5.93 5.45 -19.35
C PRO A 112 5.49 4.06 -18.89
N THR A 113 5.27 3.89 -17.58
CA THR A 113 4.87 2.61 -16.96
C THR A 113 4.01 2.86 -15.72
N ALA A 114 3.06 1.95 -15.45
CA ALA A 114 2.24 2.00 -14.23
C ALA A 114 3.04 1.72 -12.94
N ALA A 115 4.15 0.98 -13.04
CA ALA A 115 4.99 0.61 -11.91
C ALA A 115 5.63 1.81 -11.18
N ASN A 116 5.74 2.96 -11.84
CA ASN A 116 6.31 4.17 -11.25
C ASN A 116 5.26 5.05 -10.53
N ALA A 117 3.98 4.66 -10.53
CA ALA A 117 2.90 5.46 -9.96
C ALA A 117 3.14 5.79 -8.48
N GLY A 118 3.60 4.82 -7.68
CA GLY A 118 3.93 5.03 -6.26
C GLY A 118 5.05 6.04 -6.04
N PHE A 119 6.06 6.09 -6.92
CA PHE A 119 7.14 7.08 -6.85
C PHE A 119 6.61 8.50 -7.09
N TYR A 120 5.81 8.70 -8.14
CA TYR A 120 5.21 10.00 -8.43
C TYR A 120 4.21 10.42 -7.35
N ALA A 121 3.51 9.45 -6.74
CA ALA A 121 2.62 9.73 -5.61
C ALA A 121 3.39 10.30 -4.41
N GLY A 122 4.61 9.83 -4.15
CA GLY A 122 5.49 10.42 -3.14
C GLY A 122 5.81 11.90 -3.42
N ILE A 123 6.07 12.26 -4.68
CA ILE A 123 6.34 13.65 -5.07
C ILE A 123 5.09 14.53 -4.84
N VAL A 124 3.91 14.06 -5.26
CA VAL A 124 2.64 14.79 -5.05
C VAL A 124 2.37 14.97 -3.54
N ALA A 125 2.61 13.93 -2.74
CA ALA A 125 2.46 14.00 -1.29
C ALA A 125 3.39 15.05 -0.67
N GLU A 126 4.66 15.08 -1.06
CA GLU A 126 5.60 16.10 -0.57
C GLU A 126 5.11 17.53 -0.90
N LYS A 127 4.65 17.77 -2.14
CA LYS A 127 4.12 19.08 -2.53
C LYS A 127 2.84 19.43 -1.77
N ALA A 128 1.96 18.46 -1.52
CA ALA A 128 0.77 18.66 -0.71
C ALA A 128 1.10 18.99 0.76
N LEU A 129 2.16 18.40 1.33
CA LEU A 129 2.64 18.76 2.68
C LEU A 129 3.08 20.22 2.73
N LEU A 130 3.92 20.62 1.79
CA LEU A 130 4.43 21.99 1.71
C LEU A 130 3.28 22.97 1.50
N ARG A 131 2.27 22.62 0.70
CA ARG A 131 1.08 23.45 0.50
C ARG A 131 0.25 23.61 1.78
N ARG A 132 -0.02 22.52 2.51
CA ARG A 132 -0.70 22.57 3.82
C ARG A 132 0.06 23.42 4.83
N LEU A 133 1.40 23.35 4.83
CA LEU A 133 2.25 24.18 5.69
C LEU A 133 2.13 25.68 5.37
N VAL A 134 2.08 26.05 4.09
CA VAL A 134 1.87 27.44 3.66
C VAL A 134 0.49 27.94 4.11
N GLU A 135 -0.54 27.11 3.97
CA GLU A 135 -1.90 27.45 4.41
C GLU A 135 -1.99 27.63 5.93
N ALA A 136 -1.39 26.71 6.71
CA ALA A 136 -1.32 26.82 8.17
C ALA A 136 -0.55 28.07 8.61
N GLY A 137 0.61 28.35 7.98
CA GLY A 137 1.36 29.58 8.24
C GLY A 137 0.54 30.85 7.96
N THR A 138 -0.26 30.83 6.89
CA THR A 138 -1.18 31.94 6.57
C THR A 138 -2.25 32.12 7.65
N ARG A 139 -2.85 31.03 8.14
CA ARG A 139 -3.85 31.06 9.23
C ARG A 139 -3.24 31.57 10.54
N VAL A 140 -2.03 31.15 10.89
CA VAL A 140 -1.31 31.64 12.07
C VAL A 140 -1.08 33.15 12.01
N VAL A 141 -0.68 33.67 10.84
CA VAL A 141 -0.56 35.12 10.64
C VAL A 141 -1.89 35.84 10.84
N GLN A 142 -3.00 35.28 10.31
CA GLN A 142 -4.34 35.83 10.51
C GLN A 142 -4.74 35.85 11.99
N TYR A 143 -4.43 34.80 12.75
CA TYR A 143 -4.69 34.76 14.20
C TYR A 143 -3.90 35.85 14.95
N GLY A 144 -2.67 36.13 14.55
CA GLY A 144 -1.85 37.20 15.12
C GLY A 144 -2.49 38.60 14.95
N TYR A 145 -3.05 38.89 13.76
CA TYR A 145 -3.76 40.15 13.53
C TYR A 145 -5.10 40.22 14.26
N ALA A 146 -5.87 39.13 14.30
CA ALA A 146 -7.14 39.07 15.03
C ALA A 146 -6.96 39.23 16.56
N GLY A 147 -5.83 38.76 17.10
CA GLY A 147 -5.48 38.94 18.51
C GLY A 147 -5.25 40.38 18.94
N ALA A 148 -4.77 41.23 18.02
CA ALA A 148 -4.61 42.66 18.28
C ALA A 148 -5.95 43.38 18.50
N GLU A 149 -7.09 42.75 18.14
CA GLU A 149 -8.44 43.31 18.27
C GLU A 149 -9.18 42.86 19.55
N GLY A 150 -8.51 42.16 20.48
CA GLY A 150 -9.01 41.92 21.85
C GLY A 150 -9.33 40.47 22.23
N ALA A 151 -8.84 39.49 21.48
CA ALA A 151 -8.93 38.07 21.88
C ALA A 151 -7.87 37.69 22.94
N ASP A 152 -8.12 36.63 23.71
CA ASP A 152 -7.16 36.11 24.69
C ASP A 152 -5.92 35.57 23.97
N VAL A 153 -4.75 36.12 24.32
CA VAL A 153 -3.46 35.73 23.74
C VAL A 153 -3.18 34.24 23.95
N SER A 154 -3.60 33.66 25.08
CA SER A 154 -3.42 32.22 25.35
C SER A 154 -4.16 31.36 24.34
N GLU A 155 -5.43 31.69 24.06
CA GLU A 155 -6.27 30.94 23.13
C GLU A 155 -5.72 31.00 21.69
N ILE A 156 -5.12 32.13 21.30
CA ILE A 156 -4.49 32.31 19.98
C ILE A 156 -3.25 31.43 19.84
N VAL A 157 -2.41 31.37 20.87
CA VAL A 157 -1.20 30.54 20.87
C VAL A 157 -1.59 29.06 20.76
N ASP A 158 -2.59 28.62 21.53
CA ASP A 158 -3.08 27.24 21.48
C ASP A 158 -3.63 26.87 20.10
N ARG A 159 -4.42 27.77 19.47
CA ARG A 159 -4.92 27.58 18.09
C ARG A 159 -3.80 27.52 17.07
N ALA A 160 -2.78 28.37 17.19
CA ALA A 160 -1.64 28.36 16.29
C ALA A 160 -0.82 27.07 16.41
N GLN A 161 -0.66 26.54 17.62
CA GLN A 161 -0.01 25.25 17.86
C GLN A 161 -0.81 24.10 17.24
N ALA A 162 -2.13 24.08 17.42
CA ALA A 162 -3.00 23.07 16.83
C ALA A 162 -2.91 23.06 15.28
N GLU A 163 -2.94 24.23 14.64
CA GLU A 163 -2.81 24.34 13.17
C GLU A 163 -1.51 23.75 12.63
N ILE A 164 -0.39 23.97 13.31
CA ILE A 164 0.91 23.42 12.89
C ILE A 164 0.95 21.91 13.14
N TYR A 165 0.35 21.45 14.24
CA TYR A 165 0.28 20.04 14.58
C TYR A 165 -0.53 19.23 13.54
N ASP A 166 -1.67 19.75 13.09
CA ASP A 166 -2.53 19.12 12.09
C ASP A 166 -1.82 18.90 10.73
N VAL A 167 -0.87 19.77 10.38
CA VAL A 167 -0.04 19.59 9.17
C VAL A 167 0.87 18.37 9.29
N THR A 168 1.32 18.03 10.50
CA THR A 168 2.27 16.94 10.77
C THR A 168 1.59 15.58 10.95
N GLU A 169 0.39 15.51 11.54
CA GLU A 169 -0.31 14.22 11.77
C GLU A 169 -1.05 13.68 10.56
N GLY A 170 -1.40 14.52 9.57
CA GLY A 170 -2.24 14.12 8.44
C GLY A 170 -1.58 13.19 7.41
N ARG A 171 -0.54 12.42 7.76
CA ARG A 171 0.21 11.57 6.81
C ARG A 171 0.48 10.11 7.22
N SER A 172 0.47 9.69 8.48
CA SER A 172 1.03 8.34 8.78
C SER A 172 0.57 7.63 10.06
N THR A 173 -0.31 8.18 10.88
CA THR A 173 -0.59 7.59 12.21
C THR A 173 -2.00 7.01 12.38
N SER A 174 -2.88 7.11 11.38
CA SER A 174 -4.27 6.66 11.53
C SER A 174 -4.54 5.18 11.22
N GLU A 175 -3.57 4.42 10.70
CA GLU A 175 -3.80 3.03 10.28
C GLU A 175 -3.05 1.96 11.09
N ASP A 176 -2.10 2.35 11.95
CA ASP A 176 -1.30 1.38 12.74
C ASP A 176 -1.82 1.15 14.17
N PHE A 177 -2.94 1.75 14.56
CA PHE A 177 -3.47 1.63 15.92
C PHE A 177 -4.93 1.19 15.90
N VAL A 178 -5.15 -0.09 16.19
CA VAL A 178 -6.47 -0.61 16.55
C VAL A 178 -6.60 -0.53 18.08
N PRO A 179 -7.68 0.04 18.63
CA PRO A 179 -7.95 0.01 20.06
C PRO A 179 -7.90 -1.44 20.59
N LEU A 180 -7.22 -1.66 21.72
CA LEU A 180 -7.12 -3.01 22.31
C LEU A 180 -8.49 -3.62 22.62
N GLU A 181 -9.48 -2.78 22.96
CA GLU A 181 -10.86 -3.19 23.19
C GLU A 181 -11.50 -3.88 21.97
N ASP A 182 -11.19 -3.41 20.76
CA ASP A 182 -11.70 -3.97 19.52
C ASP A 182 -11.04 -5.32 19.18
N LEU A 183 -9.83 -5.58 19.69
CA LEU A 183 -9.11 -6.84 19.52
C LEU A 183 -9.48 -7.88 20.58
N LEU A 184 -9.87 -7.45 21.79
CA LEU A 184 -10.15 -8.34 22.90
C LEU A 184 -11.34 -9.26 22.62
N GLN A 185 -12.44 -8.71 22.08
CA GLN A 185 -13.67 -9.48 21.91
C GLN A 185 -13.55 -10.57 20.82
N PRO A 186 -13.03 -10.29 19.60
CA PRO A 186 -12.77 -11.33 18.60
C PRO A 186 -11.80 -12.41 19.09
N THR A 187 -10.77 -12.02 19.85
CA THR A 187 -9.79 -12.97 20.39
C THR A 187 -10.42 -13.89 21.44
N MET A 188 -11.28 -13.35 22.31
CA MET A 188 -12.02 -14.16 23.29
C MET A 188 -13.02 -15.09 22.61
N ASP A 189 -13.73 -14.63 21.59
CA ASP A 189 -14.64 -15.46 20.80
C ASP A 189 -13.89 -16.62 20.10
N GLU A 190 -12.68 -16.38 19.61
CA GLU A 190 -11.81 -17.43 19.05
C GLU A 190 -11.37 -18.44 20.11
N ILE A 191 -10.98 -17.99 21.31
CA ILE A 191 -10.64 -18.85 22.44
C ILE A 191 -11.83 -19.72 22.87
N ASP A 192 -13.04 -19.15 22.94
CA ASP A 192 -14.25 -19.87 23.30
C ASP A 192 -14.67 -20.88 22.22
N ALA A 193 -14.49 -20.53 20.93
CA ALA A 193 -14.70 -21.45 19.82
C ALA A 193 -13.71 -22.64 19.87
N ILE A 194 -12.46 -22.40 20.25
CA ILE A 194 -11.45 -23.45 20.46
C ILE A 194 -11.82 -24.34 21.64
N ALA A 195 -12.26 -23.75 22.76
CA ALA A 195 -12.63 -24.47 23.97
C ALA A 195 -13.87 -25.34 23.78
N SER A 196 -14.91 -24.82 23.10
CA SER A 196 -16.17 -25.53 22.85
C SER A 196 -16.03 -26.71 21.88
N ASN A 197 -15.04 -26.68 20.98
CA ASN A 197 -14.73 -27.76 20.05
C ASN A 197 -13.74 -28.81 20.61
N GLY A 198 -13.53 -28.85 21.92
CA GLY A 198 -12.72 -29.88 22.59
C GLY A 198 -11.25 -29.50 22.83
N GLY A 199 -10.92 -28.20 22.82
CA GLY A 199 -9.64 -27.68 23.31
C GLY A 199 -8.47 -27.76 22.33
N LEU A 200 -8.71 -28.13 21.07
CA LEU A 200 -7.71 -28.12 20.02
C LEU A 200 -8.15 -27.11 18.95
N ALA A 201 -7.41 -26.01 18.83
CA ALA A 201 -7.55 -25.05 17.74
C ALA A 201 -7.22 -25.75 16.41
N ARG A 202 -8.17 -26.46 15.81
CA ARG A 202 -7.87 -27.21 14.57
C ARG A 202 -7.67 -26.22 13.44
N GLY A 203 -6.42 -26.06 13.01
CA GLY A 203 -6.13 -25.69 11.63
C GLY A 203 -6.58 -26.80 10.67
N VAL A 204 -6.35 -26.59 9.38
CA VAL A 204 -6.57 -27.59 8.31
C VAL A 204 -5.68 -28.82 8.61
N PRO A 205 -6.24 -30.02 8.89
CA PRO A 205 -5.43 -31.22 9.13
C PRO A 205 -4.61 -31.60 7.89
N THR A 206 -3.34 -31.93 8.10
CA THR A 206 -2.46 -32.40 7.03
C THR A 206 -2.73 -33.85 6.64
N GLY A 207 -3.37 -34.61 7.54
CA GLY A 207 -3.62 -36.05 7.37
C GLY A 207 -2.46 -36.92 7.85
N PHE A 208 -1.39 -36.32 8.38
CA PHE A 208 -0.31 -37.01 9.09
C PHE A 208 -0.54 -36.84 10.60
N VAL A 209 -1.00 -37.89 11.28
CA VAL A 209 -1.41 -37.85 12.70
C VAL A 209 -0.32 -37.25 13.60
N GLU A 210 0.92 -37.70 13.45
CA GLU A 210 2.05 -37.22 14.27
C GLU A 210 2.38 -35.74 14.00
N LEU A 211 2.20 -35.26 12.78
CA LEU A 211 2.42 -33.85 12.44
C LEU A 211 1.28 -32.99 12.98
N ASP A 212 0.04 -33.44 12.81
CA ASP A 212 -1.15 -32.75 13.29
C ASP A 212 -1.20 -32.68 14.83
N GLU A 213 -0.62 -33.66 15.55
CA GLU A 213 -0.47 -33.58 17.01
C GLU A 213 0.50 -32.47 17.46
N VAL A 214 1.54 -32.20 16.66
CA VAL A 214 2.56 -31.19 16.99
C VAL A 214 2.14 -29.80 16.52
N THR A 215 1.53 -29.69 15.33
CA THR A 215 1.17 -28.40 14.73
C THR A 215 -0.27 -27.99 15.00
N ASN A 216 -1.11 -28.93 15.46
CA ASN A 216 -2.55 -28.75 15.60
C ASN A 216 -3.27 -28.41 14.27
N GLY A 217 -2.71 -28.90 13.16
CA GLY A 217 -3.11 -28.56 11.79
C GLY A 217 -2.39 -27.33 11.24
N LEU A 218 -2.87 -26.81 10.11
CA LEU A 218 -2.33 -25.61 9.44
C LEU A 218 -3.29 -24.43 9.61
N HIS A 219 -2.82 -23.32 10.19
CA HIS A 219 -3.70 -22.19 10.52
C HIS A 219 -3.75 -21.14 9.40
N PRO A 220 -4.91 -20.49 9.18
CA PRO A 220 -5.04 -19.38 8.24
C PRO A 220 -4.14 -18.20 8.63
N GLY A 221 -3.61 -17.49 7.63
CA GLY A 221 -2.67 -16.37 7.84
C GLY A 221 -1.21 -16.78 8.05
N GLN A 222 -0.90 -18.08 8.23
CA GLN A 222 0.46 -18.57 8.34
C GLN A 222 1.09 -18.84 6.97
N MET A 223 2.37 -18.46 6.80
CA MET A 223 3.20 -18.93 5.69
C MET A 223 4.00 -20.15 6.14
N ILE A 224 3.68 -21.32 5.59
CA ILE A 224 4.33 -22.60 5.95
C ILE A 224 5.41 -22.94 4.93
N ILE A 225 6.64 -23.09 5.39
CA ILE A 225 7.80 -23.41 4.55
C ILE A 225 8.29 -24.82 4.87
N ILE A 226 8.30 -25.70 3.86
CA ILE A 226 8.91 -27.03 3.95
C ILE A 226 10.30 -26.98 3.30
N ALA A 227 11.35 -26.96 4.13
CA ALA A 227 12.73 -26.91 3.67
C ALA A 227 13.46 -28.23 3.95
N ALA A 228 14.18 -28.75 2.96
CA ALA A 228 15.03 -29.93 3.10
C ALA A 228 16.26 -29.80 2.19
N ARG A 229 17.37 -30.46 2.56
CA ARG A 229 18.56 -30.54 1.70
C ARG A 229 18.22 -31.31 0.41
N PRO A 230 18.93 -31.06 -0.71
CA PRO A 230 18.78 -31.86 -1.93
C PRO A 230 18.94 -33.36 -1.64
N GLY A 231 18.05 -34.19 -2.20
CA GLY A 231 18.06 -35.65 -2.01
C GLY A 231 17.36 -36.18 -0.75
N VAL A 232 16.81 -35.31 0.12
CA VAL A 232 16.12 -35.72 1.37
C VAL A 232 14.63 -36.05 1.16
N GLY A 233 14.12 -35.94 -0.07
CA GLY A 233 12.74 -36.33 -0.41
C GLY A 233 11.69 -35.20 -0.32
N LYS A 234 12.08 -33.95 -0.56
CA LYS A 234 11.09 -32.89 -0.82
C LYS A 234 10.27 -33.24 -2.07
N ALA A 235 8.95 -33.08 -2.01
CA ALA A 235 8.07 -33.44 -3.12
C ALA A 235 8.34 -32.57 -4.36
N LEU A 236 8.32 -33.21 -5.54
CA LEU A 236 8.29 -32.55 -6.84
C LEU A 236 6.83 -32.49 -7.33
N LYS A 237 6.49 -31.53 -8.18
CA LYS A 237 5.17 -31.50 -8.81
C LYS A 237 4.98 -32.73 -9.67
N LEU A 238 3.74 -33.22 -9.80
CA LEU A 238 3.42 -34.43 -10.56
C LEU A 238 3.82 -34.32 -12.04
N ASP A 239 3.78 -33.11 -12.61
CA ASP A 239 4.19 -32.80 -13.99
C ASP A 239 5.70 -32.61 -14.15
N THR A 240 6.49 -32.79 -13.08
CA THR A 240 7.94 -32.62 -13.15
C THR A 240 8.55 -33.70 -14.05
N PRO A 241 9.28 -33.34 -15.11
CA PRO A 241 9.92 -34.30 -15.99
C PRO A 241 11.10 -34.97 -15.28
N LEU A 242 11.15 -36.30 -15.34
CA LEU A 242 12.19 -37.14 -14.78
C LEU A 242 12.94 -37.88 -15.89
N PRO A 243 14.28 -37.86 -15.89
CA PRO A 243 15.07 -38.54 -16.90
C PRO A 243 15.09 -40.05 -16.65
N THR A 244 14.91 -40.81 -17.73
CA THR A 244 15.03 -42.28 -17.78
C THR A 244 16.15 -42.66 -18.74
N PRO A 245 16.70 -43.89 -18.69
CA PRO A 245 17.73 -44.33 -19.65
C PRO A 245 17.29 -44.26 -21.12
N THR A 246 15.98 -44.22 -21.39
CA THR A 246 15.40 -44.26 -22.74
C THR A 246 14.69 -42.96 -23.14
N GLY A 247 14.72 -41.92 -22.30
CA GLY A 247 13.98 -40.68 -22.54
C GLY A 247 13.53 -39.99 -21.26
N TRP A 248 12.25 -39.62 -21.18
CA TRP A 248 11.68 -38.88 -20.05
C TRP A 248 10.34 -39.49 -19.62
N THR A 249 10.06 -39.42 -18.32
CA THR A 249 8.73 -39.67 -17.72
C THR A 249 8.33 -38.46 -16.87
N THR A 250 7.14 -38.46 -16.28
CA THR A 250 6.74 -37.44 -15.29
C THR A 250 6.71 -38.06 -13.89
N MET A 251 6.83 -37.24 -12.84
CA MET A 251 6.74 -37.69 -11.45
C MET A 251 5.41 -38.42 -11.15
N GLY A 252 4.31 -38.01 -11.78
CA GLY A 252 3.00 -38.64 -11.62
C GLY A 252 2.86 -40.00 -12.30
N ASP A 253 3.67 -40.27 -13.33
CA ASP A 253 3.61 -41.51 -14.12
C ASP A 253 4.60 -42.59 -13.66
N VAL A 254 5.41 -42.32 -12.62
CA VAL A 254 6.41 -43.26 -12.12
C VAL A 254 5.75 -44.47 -11.45
N ALA A 255 6.09 -45.67 -11.92
CA ALA A 255 5.60 -46.93 -11.36
C ALA A 255 6.74 -47.80 -10.77
N VAL A 256 6.35 -48.72 -9.87
CA VAL A 256 7.28 -49.72 -9.33
C VAL A 256 7.84 -50.58 -10.47
N GLY A 257 9.17 -50.63 -10.56
CA GLY A 257 9.88 -51.35 -11.61
C GLY A 257 10.48 -50.47 -12.68
N ASP A 258 10.07 -49.20 -12.78
CA ASP A 258 10.67 -48.24 -13.72
C ASP A 258 12.14 -47.98 -13.41
N ARG A 259 12.88 -47.53 -14.43
CA ARG A 259 14.28 -47.12 -14.30
C ARG A 259 14.41 -45.61 -14.52
N LEU A 260 14.86 -44.91 -13.48
CA LEU A 260 15.15 -43.48 -13.50
C LEU A 260 16.65 -43.25 -13.39
N LEU A 261 17.16 -42.09 -13.80
CA LEU A 261 18.57 -41.75 -13.55
C LEU A 261 18.74 -41.21 -12.13
N GLY A 262 19.67 -41.80 -11.38
CA GLY A 262 20.06 -41.36 -10.05
C GLY A 262 20.88 -40.06 -10.06
N ALA A 263 21.19 -39.55 -8.87
CA ALA A 263 22.02 -38.34 -8.73
C ALA A 263 23.46 -38.52 -9.24
N ASP A 264 23.91 -39.77 -9.32
CA ASP A 264 25.18 -40.22 -9.91
C ASP A 264 25.10 -40.40 -11.44
N GLY A 265 23.92 -40.21 -12.03
CA GLY A 265 23.66 -40.43 -13.46
C GLY A 265 23.44 -41.89 -13.83
N GLU A 266 23.47 -42.83 -12.87
CA GLU A 266 23.31 -44.25 -13.13
C GLU A 266 21.83 -44.68 -13.08
N PRO A 267 21.40 -45.67 -13.89
CA PRO A 267 20.03 -46.18 -13.85
C PRO A 267 19.68 -46.82 -12.50
N THR A 268 18.76 -46.20 -11.78
CA THR A 268 18.19 -46.68 -10.51
C THR A 268 16.79 -47.23 -10.72
N ARG A 269 16.48 -48.36 -10.07
CA ARG A 269 15.14 -48.98 -10.14
C ARG A 269 14.23 -48.40 -9.07
N VAL A 270 13.01 -48.06 -9.46
CA VAL A 270 11.93 -47.67 -8.54
C VAL A 270 11.45 -48.91 -7.79
N VAL A 271 11.67 -48.93 -6.47
CA VAL A 271 11.32 -50.07 -5.60
C VAL A 271 9.94 -49.92 -4.94
N ALA A 272 9.45 -48.69 -4.83
CA ALA A 272 8.16 -48.35 -4.26
C ALA A 272 7.65 -47.06 -4.90
N ALA A 273 6.34 -46.98 -5.11
CA ALA A 273 5.62 -45.79 -5.54
C ALA A 273 4.31 -45.74 -4.76
N THR A 274 3.91 -44.55 -4.32
CA THR A 274 2.61 -44.30 -3.70
C THR A 274 1.63 -43.85 -4.76
N ASP A 275 0.35 -44.22 -4.62
CA ASP A 275 -0.68 -43.72 -5.53
C ASP A 275 -0.76 -42.19 -5.49
N VAL A 276 -1.03 -41.58 -6.65
CA VAL A 276 -1.29 -40.14 -6.74
C VAL A 276 -2.66 -39.85 -6.12
N LEU A 277 -2.66 -39.11 -5.02
CA LEU A 277 -3.87 -38.80 -4.27
C LEU A 277 -4.57 -37.57 -4.86
N LEU A 278 -5.47 -37.78 -5.82
CA LEU A 278 -6.29 -36.73 -6.42
C LEU A 278 -7.59 -36.52 -5.64
N GLY A 279 -8.06 -35.28 -5.55
CA GLY A 279 -9.38 -34.96 -5.01
C GLY A 279 -9.57 -35.30 -3.53
N ARG A 280 -8.48 -35.39 -2.75
CA ARG A 280 -8.61 -35.43 -1.29
C ARG A 280 -9.22 -34.10 -0.84
N PRO A 281 -10.35 -34.11 -0.12
CA PRO A 281 -10.82 -32.91 0.54
C PRO A 281 -9.79 -32.56 1.62
N CYS A 282 -8.94 -31.59 1.32
CA CYS A 282 -8.22 -30.85 2.35
C CYS A 282 -9.28 -29.95 2.99
N TYR A 283 -9.72 -30.32 4.19
CA TYR A 283 -10.62 -29.50 5.00
C TYR A 283 -9.79 -28.49 5.77
#